data_AF-A0A929WC17-F1
#
_entry.id   AF-A0A929WC17-F1
#
_cell.length_a   1.000
_cell.length_b   1.000
_cell.length_c   1.000
_cell.angle_alpha   90.00
_cell.angle_beta   90.00
_cell.angle_gamma   90.00
#
_symmetry.space_group_name_H-M   'P 1'
#
loop_
_entity.id
_entity.type
_entity.pdbx_description
1 polymer ?
#
loop_
_entity_poly.entity_id
_entity_poly.type
_entity_poly.pdbx_seq_one_letter_code
_entity_poly.pdbx_strand_id
1 'polypeptide(L)'
;MRIDIISVVPEMLDGFLNTSILARAQKKGLVEIHVHNLRDYTTDKHRRVDDYPYGGFAGMVMQCQPIDDCIAALKAERDYDEVIFTSPDGEKFDQPMANSLSMKGNLIILCGHYKG
;
A
#
# COMPACT_ATOMS: atom_id res chain seq x y z
N MET A 1 0.99 6.81 15.23
CA MET A 1 1.43 6.56 13.85
C MET A 1 0.39 5.71 13.16
N ARG A 2 0.05 6.07 11.91
CA ARG A 2 -0.86 5.34 11.05
C ARG A 2 -0.15 4.86 9.80
N ILE A 3 -0.40 3.62 9.39
CA ILE A 3 0.15 3.01 8.19
C ILE A 3 -1.01 2.46 7.36
N ASP A 4 -1.24 3.04 6.19
CA ASP A 4 -2.19 2.56 5.20
C ASP A 4 -1.44 1.76 4.14
N ILE A 5 -1.73 0.47 4.05
CA ILE A 5 -1.11 -0.46 3.10
C ILE A 5 -2.11 -0.73 1.98
N ILE A 6 -1.76 -0.40 0.74
CA ILE A 6 -2.59 -0.65 -0.44
C ILE A 6 -2.06 -1.91 -1.13
N SER A 7 -2.90 -2.92 -1.30
CA SER A 7 -2.52 -4.21 -1.89
C SER A 7 -3.63 -4.79 -2.77
N VAL A 8 -3.24 -5.56 -3.78
CA VAL A 8 -4.15 -6.37 -4.61
C VAL A 8 -4.53 -7.70 -3.91
N VAL A 9 -3.74 -8.10 -2.91
CA VAL A 9 -3.90 -9.34 -2.13
C VAL A 9 -3.79 -9.04 -0.62
N PRO A 10 -4.77 -8.33 -0.04
CA PRO A 10 -4.71 -7.90 1.35
C PRO A 10 -4.67 -9.06 2.35
N GLU A 11 -5.28 -10.21 2.02
CA GLU A 11 -5.42 -11.37 2.90
C GLU A 11 -4.06 -11.99 3.28
N MET A 12 -3.02 -11.76 2.47
CA MET A 12 -1.65 -12.20 2.79
C MET A 12 -1.08 -11.52 4.04
N LEU A 13 -1.59 -10.33 4.40
CA LEU A 13 -1.05 -9.52 5.49
C LEU A 13 -1.78 -9.77 6.81
N ASP A 14 -2.99 -10.32 6.80
CA ASP A 14 -3.83 -10.46 7.99
C ASP A 14 -3.15 -11.23 9.11
N GLY A 15 -2.60 -12.41 8.80
CA GLY A 15 -1.92 -13.23 9.80
C GLY A 15 -0.68 -12.53 10.39
N PHE A 16 0.10 -11.86 9.53
CA PHE A 16 1.31 -11.16 9.93
C PHE A 16 1.02 -9.97 10.84
N LEU A 17 0.09 -9.11 10.45
CA LEU A 17 -0.26 -7.89 11.17
C LEU A 17 -0.96 -8.18 12.51
N ASN A 18 -1.72 -9.26 12.58
CA ASN A 18 -2.50 -9.64 13.75
C ASN A 18 -1.79 -10.62 14.70
N THR A 19 -0.48 -10.80 14.56
CA THR A 19 0.32 -11.69 15.41
C THR A 19 1.36 -10.95 16.26
N SER A 20 1.63 -11.47 17.46
CA SER A 20 2.75 -11.06 18.34
C SER A 20 2.83 -9.54 18.63
N ILE A 21 3.99 -8.91 18.41
CA ILE A 21 4.28 -7.51 18.78
C ILE A 21 3.35 -6.55 18.05
N LEU A 22 3.08 -6.78 16.76
CA LEU A 22 2.20 -5.93 15.96
C LEU A 22 0.77 -5.94 16.51
N ALA A 23 0.22 -7.13 16.79
CA ALA A 23 -1.10 -7.26 17.41
C ALA A 23 -1.20 -6.55 18.76
N ARG A 24 -0.16 -6.66 19.60
CA ARG A 24 -0.13 -5.99 20.91
C ARG A 24 -0.03 -4.47 20.77
N ALA A 25 0.74 -3.96 19.80
CA ALA A 25 0.87 -2.53 19.56
C ALA A 25 -0.46 -1.92 19.08
N GLN A 26 -1.14 -2.59 18.14
CA GLN A 26 -2.46 -2.20 17.68
C GLN A 26 -3.50 -2.21 18.80
N LYS A 27 -3.58 -3.30 19.61
CA LYS A 27 -4.49 -3.39 20.76
C LYS A 27 -4.28 -2.30 21.82
N LYS A 28 -3.06 -1.79 21.93
CA LYS A 28 -2.70 -0.69 22.83
C LYS A 28 -2.87 0.70 22.21
N GLY A 29 -3.29 0.78 20.94
CA GLY A 29 -3.43 2.06 20.22
C GLY A 29 -2.09 2.75 19.95
N LEU A 30 -0.97 2.02 19.95
CA LEU A 30 0.36 2.60 19.68
C LEU A 30 0.63 2.79 18.18
N VAL A 31 -0.03 1.99 17.36
CA VAL A 31 0.01 2.05 15.90
C VAL A 31 -1.36 1.66 15.34
N GLU A 32 -1.75 2.31 14.27
CA GLU A 32 -2.93 1.96 13.48
C GLU A 32 -2.47 1.45 12.12
N ILE A 33 -2.82 0.21 11.76
CA ILE A 33 -2.47 -0.38 10.47
C ILE A 33 -3.76 -0.71 9.74
N HIS A 34 -3.92 -0.15 8.55
CA HIS A 34 -5.10 -0.35 7.71
C HIS A 34 -4.66 -0.93 6.38
N VAL A 35 -5.32 -2.01 5.96
CA VAL A 35 -5.05 -2.65 4.67
C VAL A 35 -6.21 -2.35 3.74
N HIS A 36 -5.90 -1.77 2.59
CA HIS A 36 -6.84 -1.37 1.56
C HIS A 36 -6.72 -2.31 0.36
N ASN A 37 -7.83 -2.93 -0.03
CA ASN A 37 -7.86 -3.74 -1.24
C ASN A 37 -7.98 -2.81 -2.46
N LEU A 38 -6.97 -2.78 -3.32
CA LEU A 38 -6.98 -1.92 -4.51
C LEU A 38 -8.19 -2.22 -5.42
N ARG A 39 -8.71 -3.46 -5.38
CA ARG A 39 -9.89 -3.88 -6.14
C ARG A 39 -11.19 -3.23 -5.70
N ASP A 40 -11.22 -2.55 -4.56
CA ASP A 40 -12.39 -1.77 -4.10
C ASP A 40 -12.47 -0.40 -4.80
N TYR A 41 -11.38 0.05 -5.42
CA TYR A 41 -11.25 1.40 -6.00
C TYR A 41 -11.30 1.41 -7.53
N THR A 42 -11.46 0.25 -8.17
CA THR A 42 -11.58 0.19 -9.63
C THR A 42 -13.02 0.44 -10.09
N THR A 43 -13.15 1.20 -11.18
CA THR A 43 -14.42 1.40 -11.88
C THR A 43 -14.79 0.23 -12.81
N ASP A 44 -13.88 -0.72 -13.00
CA ASP A 44 -14.12 -1.89 -13.85
C ASP A 44 -15.12 -2.86 -13.21
N LYS A 45 -16.16 -3.24 -13.98
CA LYS A 45 -17.25 -4.10 -13.51
C LYS A 45 -16.79 -5.50 -13.07
N HIS A 46 -15.62 -5.96 -13.52
CA HIS A 46 -15.02 -7.23 -13.16
C HIS A 46 -13.93 -7.08 -12.09
N ARG A 47 -13.79 -5.89 -11.50
CA ARG A 47 -12.81 -5.56 -10.47
C ARG A 47 -11.36 -5.79 -10.90
N ARG A 48 -11.08 -5.51 -12.18
CA ARG A 48 -9.71 -5.50 -12.73
C ARG A 48 -8.96 -4.28 -12.22
N VAL A 49 -7.68 -4.48 -11.93
CA VAL A 49 -6.78 -3.43 -11.42
C VAL A 49 -5.49 -3.40 -12.22
N ASP A 50 -5.48 -4.10 -13.35
CA ASP A 50 -4.34 -4.35 -14.21
C ASP A 50 -4.76 -4.23 -15.68
N ASP A 51 -3.80 -3.87 -16.53
CA ASP A 51 -3.99 -3.79 -17.97
C ASP A 51 -2.71 -4.19 -18.71
N TYR A 52 -2.84 -4.38 -20.02
CA TYR A 52 -1.71 -4.61 -20.90
C TYR A 52 -0.81 -3.36 -20.96
N PRO A 53 0.52 -3.53 -20.86
CA PRO A 53 1.42 -2.43 -21.11
C PRO A 53 1.33 -1.99 -22.58
N TYR A 54 1.29 -0.68 -22.80
CA TYR A 54 1.44 -0.14 -24.14
C TYR A 54 2.78 -0.59 -24.76
N GLY A 55 2.78 -0.87 -26.06
CA GLY A 55 3.95 -1.39 -26.78
C GLY A 55 4.00 -2.91 -26.94
N GLY A 56 3.02 -3.66 -26.40
CA GLY A 56 2.83 -5.08 -26.73
C GLY A 56 3.75 -6.06 -26.01
N PHE A 57 4.32 -5.66 -24.87
CA PHE A 57 5.14 -6.55 -24.05
C PHE A 57 4.27 -7.57 -23.29
N ALA A 58 4.82 -8.75 -23.02
CA ALA A 58 4.15 -9.75 -22.21
C ALA A 58 3.94 -9.27 -20.76
N GLY A 59 2.91 -9.80 -20.09
CA GLY A 59 2.58 -9.46 -18.70
C GLY A 59 1.60 -8.30 -18.58
N MET A 60 1.27 -7.94 -17.34
CA MET A 60 0.31 -6.89 -16.99
C MET A 60 1.02 -5.81 -16.16
N VAL A 61 0.46 -4.61 -16.15
CA VAL A 61 0.84 -3.50 -15.26
C VAL A 61 -0.37 -3.04 -14.48
N MET A 62 -0.17 -2.49 -13.29
CA MET A 62 -1.27 -1.93 -12.50
C MET A 62 -1.89 -0.72 -13.23
N GLN A 63 -3.21 -0.61 -13.17
CA GLN A 63 -3.94 0.53 -13.71
C GLN A 63 -3.78 1.75 -12.79
N CYS A 64 -3.58 2.93 -13.39
CA CYS A 64 -3.47 4.18 -12.62
C CYS A 64 -4.77 4.55 -11.90
N GLN A 65 -5.94 4.31 -12.51
CA GLN A 65 -7.24 4.73 -11.99
C GLN A 65 -7.50 4.25 -10.55
N PRO A 66 -7.47 2.94 -10.23
CA PRO A 66 -7.74 2.51 -8.86
C PRO A 66 -6.67 2.98 -7.86
N ILE A 67 -5.43 3.18 -8.30
CA ILE A 67 -4.35 3.69 -7.45
C ILE A 67 -4.61 5.15 -7.08
N ASP A 68 -4.93 5.98 -8.07
CA ASP A 68 -5.21 7.40 -7.88
C ASP A 68 -6.44 7.59 -7.00
N ASP A 69 -7.54 6.87 -7.28
CA ASP A 69 -8.77 6.96 -6.49
C ASP A 69 -8.56 6.54 -5.03
N CYS A 70 -7.78 5.48 -4.79
CA CYS A 70 -7.45 5.03 -3.44
C CYS A 70 -6.61 6.06 -2.68
N ILE A 71 -5.53 6.56 -3.29
CA ILE A 71 -4.65 7.55 -2.65
C ILE A 71 -5.39 8.88 -2.45
N ALA A 72 -6.22 9.30 -3.40
CA ALA A 72 -7.02 10.52 -3.30
C ALA A 72 -8.06 10.42 -2.17
N ALA A 73 -8.76 9.28 -2.05
CA ALA A 73 -9.70 9.04 -0.96
C ALA A 73 -9.00 9.13 0.42
N LEU A 74 -7.83 8.47 0.56
CA LEU A 74 -7.06 8.54 1.80
C LEU A 74 -6.60 9.97 2.13
N LYS A 75 -6.06 10.68 1.15
CA LYS A 75 -5.58 12.06 1.31
C LYS A 75 -6.71 13.06 1.57
N ALA A 76 -7.94 12.78 1.16
CA ALA A 76 -9.10 13.60 1.49
C ALA A 76 -9.48 13.52 2.99
N GLU A 77 -9.12 12.42 3.66
CA GLU A 77 -9.42 12.21 5.08
C GLU A 77 -8.33 12.77 6.01
N ARG A 78 -7.08 12.87 5.54
CA ARG A 78 -5.91 13.29 6.33
C ARG A 78 -4.68 13.60 5.48
N ASP A 79 -3.77 14.38 6.05
CA ASP A 79 -2.45 14.60 5.47
C ASP A 79 -1.52 13.38 5.69
N TYR A 80 -0.70 13.08 4.68
CA TYR A 80 0.29 12.01 4.72
C TYR A 80 1.69 12.58 4.61
N ASP A 81 2.59 12.10 5.46
CA ASP A 81 3.98 12.52 5.46
C ASP A 81 4.76 11.91 4.30
N GLU A 82 4.41 10.68 3.90
CA GLU A 82 5.03 9.95 2.80
C GLU A 82 4.04 9.02 2.09
N VAL A 83 4.24 8.85 0.78
CA VAL A 83 3.59 7.84 -0.05
C VAL A 83 4.67 6.99 -0.69
N ILE A 84 4.79 5.75 -0.25
CA ILE A 84 5.91 4.86 -0.57
C ILE A 84 5.42 3.78 -1.53
N PHE A 85 6.11 3.62 -2.67
CA PHE A 85 5.88 2.52 -3.60
C PHE A 85 6.97 1.46 -3.44
N THR A 86 6.59 0.22 -3.14
CA THR A 86 7.55 -0.87 -3.02
C THR A 86 7.95 -1.37 -4.41
N SER A 87 9.20 -1.12 -4.80
CA SER A 87 9.74 -1.52 -6.10
C SER A 87 11.14 -2.14 -5.94
N PRO A 88 11.50 -3.17 -6.72
CA PRO A 88 12.86 -3.69 -6.76
C PRO A 88 13.89 -2.67 -7.25
N ASP A 89 13.46 -1.67 -8.04
CA ASP A 89 14.31 -0.58 -8.54
C ASP A 89 14.39 0.61 -7.56
N GLY A 90 13.75 0.49 -6.40
CA GLY A 90 13.74 1.53 -5.36
C GLY A 90 15.02 1.57 -4.53
N GLU A 91 15.09 2.54 -3.62
CA GLU A 91 16.15 2.61 -2.62
C GLU A 91 16.13 1.38 -1.71
N LYS A 92 17.32 0.84 -1.40
CA LYS A 92 17.44 -0.31 -0.50
C LYS A 92 17.04 0.11 0.92
N PHE A 93 15.95 -0.47 1.41
CA PHE A 93 15.50 -0.26 2.78
C PHE A 93 16.55 -0.71 3.80
N ASP A 94 16.91 0.19 4.70
CA ASP A 94 17.88 -0.04 5.77
C ASP A 94 17.40 0.54 7.12
N GLN A 95 18.18 0.31 8.18
CA GLN A 95 17.80 0.74 9.52
C GLN A 95 17.72 2.28 9.68
N PRO A 96 18.64 3.08 9.13
CA PRO A 96 18.49 4.55 9.10
C PRO A 96 17.19 5.03 8.46
N MET A 97 16.78 4.44 7.33
CA MET A 97 15.51 4.75 6.69
C MET A 97 14.34 4.36 7.60
N ALA A 98 14.37 3.16 8.20
CA ALA A 98 13.36 2.72 9.15
C ALA A 98 13.19 3.69 10.33
N ASN A 99 14.30 4.17 10.90
CA ASN A 99 14.27 5.14 12.00
C ASN A 99 13.63 6.46 11.56
N SER A 100 13.98 6.94 10.37
CA SER A 100 13.44 8.19 9.82
C SER A 100 11.93 8.09 9.56
N LEU A 101 11.49 6.99 8.95
CA LEU A 101 10.07 6.69 8.75
C LEU A 101 9.33 6.51 10.08
N SER A 102 9.99 5.97 11.11
CA SER A 102 9.39 5.77 12.43
C SER A 102 9.04 7.09 13.16
N MET A 103 9.60 8.21 12.72
CA MET A 103 9.29 9.54 13.25
C MET A 103 8.11 10.23 12.56
N LYS A 104 7.55 9.63 11.50
CA LYS A 104 6.42 10.17 10.75
C LYS A 104 5.08 9.87 11.43
N GLY A 105 4.06 10.65 11.11
CA GLY A 105 2.69 10.48 11.60
C GLY A 105 1.89 9.48 10.77
N ASN A 106 1.72 9.77 9.48
CA ASN A 106 0.85 9.03 8.56
C ASN A 106 1.61 8.60 7.30
N LEU A 107 1.59 7.30 6.99
CA LEU A 107 2.29 6.71 5.86
C LEU A 107 1.32 5.95 4.94
N ILE A 108 1.48 6.08 3.63
CA ILE A 108 0.90 5.16 2.64
C ILE A 108 2.02 4.25 2.11
N ILE A 109 1.77 2.95 2.05
CA ILE A 109 2.63 1.96 1.40
C ILE A 109 1.82 1.28 0.29
N LEU A 110 2.15 1.55 -0.97
CA LEU A 110 1.60 0.89 -2.14
C LEU A 110 2.44 -0.35 -2.47
N CYS A 111 1.84 -1.53 -2.35
CA CYS A 111 2.44 -2.79 -2.74
C CYS A 111 2.31 -2.99 -4.25
N GLY A 112 3.44 -2.97 -4.95
CA GLY A 112 3.49 -3.29 -6.38
C GLY A 112 3.04 -4.73 -6.65
N HIS A 113 2.45 -4.94 -7.82
CA HIS A 113 2.06 -6.25 -8.33
C HIS A 113 2.35 -6.32 -9.84
N TYR A 114 2.30 -7.52 -10.41
CA TYR A 114 2.56 -7.75 -11.84
C TYR A 114 3.95 -7.24 -12.26
N LYS A 115 4.04 -6.30 -13.21
CA LYS A 115 5.31 -5.69 -13.65
C LYS A 115 5.58 -4.30 -13.05
N GLY A 116 4.74 -3.88 -12.11
CA GLY A 116 4.71 -2.51 -11.62
C GLY A 116 3.29 -2.02 -11.50
#